data_AF-A0AAP0G6E8-F1
#
_entry.id   AF-A0AAP0G6E8-F1
#
_cell.length_a   1.000
_cell.length_b   1.000
_cell.length_c   1.000
_cell.angle_alpha   90.00
_cell.angle_beta   90.00
_cell.angle_gamma   90.00
#
_symmetry.space_group_name_H-M   'P 1'
#
loop_
_entity.id
_entity.type
_entity.pdbx_description
1 polymer ?
#
loop_
_entity_poly.entity_id
_entity_poly.type
_entity_poly.pdbx_seq_one_letter_code
_entity_poly.pdbx_strand_id
1 'polypeptide(L)' 'MFNYTKDVYQIPGISSTVNMEHIKKHYYGSHPFINPSGVVPIGSNIDYSAPHDRDRFHN' A
#
# COMPACT_ATOMS: atom_id res chain seq x y z
N MET A 1 -1.46 -14.19 0.46
CA MET A 1 -1.96 -12.91 0.98
C MET A 1 -1.82 -11.76 -0.02
N PHE A 2 -0.72 -11.61 -0.77
CA PHE A 2 -0.53 -10.48 -1.69
C PHE A 2 -1.65 -10.31 -2.74
N ASN A 3 -2.08 -11.40 -3.40
CA ASN A 3 -3.20 -11.32 -4.34
C ASN A 3 -4.53 -10.96 -3.67
N TYR A 4 -4.72 -11.28 -2.39
CA TYR A 4 -5.88 -10.82 -1.62
C TYR A 4 -5.82 -9.32 -1.34
N THR A 5 -4.63 -8.76 -1.07
CA THR A 5 -4.47 -7.30 -0.94
C THR A 5 -4.81 -6.58 -2.24
N LYS A 6 -4.36 -7.10 -3.40
CA LYS A 6 -4.70 -6.54 -4.72
C LYS A 6 -6.20 -6.61 -4.99
N ASP A 7 -6.83 -7.75 -4.69
CA ASP A 7 -8.26 -7.98 -4.80
C ASP A 7 -9.07 -6.94 -4.00
N VAL A 8 -8.74 -6.75 -2.72
CA VAL A 8 -9.37 -5.69 -1.90
C VAL A 8 -9.07 -4.29 -2.45
N TYR A 9 -7.84 -4.03 -2.88
CA TYR A 9 -7.45 -2.72 -3.44
C TYR A 9 -8.26 -2.36 -4.70
N GLN A 10 -8.63 -3.37 -5.49
CA GLN A 10 -9.36 -3.22 -6.76
C GLN A 10 -10.88 -3.16 -6.59
N ILE A 11 -11.42 -3.36 -5.38
CA ILE A 11 -12.82 -3.08 -5.08
C ILE A 11 -13.13 -1.59 -5.39
N PRO A 12 -14.23 -1.28 -6.11
CA PRO A 12 -14.58 0.09 -6.46
C PRO A 12 -14.58 1.02 -5.23
N GLY A 13 -13.77 2.09 -5.30
CA GLY A 13 -13.66 3.10 -4.26
C GLY A 13 -12.63 2.81 -3.16
N ILE A 14 -12.02 1.62 -3.08
CA ILE A 14 -10.97 1.37 -2.08
C ILE A 14 -9.66 2.04 -2.47
N SER A 15 -9.22 1.94 -3.73
CA SER A 15 -7.96 2.53 -4.19
C SER A 15 -7.86 4.04 -3.94
N SER A 16 -8.97 4.77 -4.02
CA SER A 16 -9.02 6.22 -3.75
C SER A 16 -8.78 6.57 -2.27
N THR A 17 -8.95 5.62 -1.35
CA THR A 17 -8.67 5.81 0.08
C THR A 17 -7.20 5.57 0.44
N VAL A 18 -6.40 5.02 -0.47
CA VAL A 18 -5.00 4.64 -0.20
C VAL A 18 -4.05 5.68 -0.76
N ASN A 19 -3.54 6.54 0.12
CA ASN A 19 -2.49 7.51 -0.22
C ASN A 19 -1.13 7.07 0.37
N MET A 20 -0.32 6.41 -0.46
CA MET A 20 0.99 5.89 -0.04
C MET A 20 1.99 6.97 0.32
N GLU A 21 1.90 8.15 -0.30
CA GLU A 21 2.75 9.29 0.04
C GLU A 21 2.45 9.79 1.45
N HIS A 22 1.17 9.97 1.77
CA HIS A 22 0.72 10.39 3.10
C HIS A 22 1.13 9.38 4.18
N ILE A 23 0.91 8.09 3.94
CA ILE A 23 1.32 6.99 4.84
C ILE A 23 2.82 7.10 5.13
N LYS A 24 3.67 7.15 4.10
CA LYS A 24 5.12 7.17 4.27
C LYS A 24 5.59 8.43 5.00
N LYS A 25 5.11 9.61 4.60
CA LYS A 25 5.50 10.87 5.24
C LYS A 25 5.14 10.89 6.72
N HIS A 26 3.96 10.41 7.09
CA HIS A 26 3.55 10.36 8.49
C HIS A 26 4.45 9.40 9.30
N TYR A 27 4.57 8.14 8.88
CA TYR A 27 5.31 7.15 9.68
C TYR A 27 6.80 7.47 9.78
N TYR A 28 7.46 7.86 8.68
CA TYR A 28 8.90 8.13 8.71
C TYR A 28 9.25 9.51 9.27
N GLY A 29 8.32 10.48 9.22
CA GLY A 29 8.56 11.86 9.66
C GLY A 29 8.07 12.18 11.07
N SER A 30 7.02 11.54 11.57
CA SER A 30 6.41 11.89 12.87
C SER A 30 6.99 11.16 14.07
N HIS A 31 7.92 10.20 13.88
CA HIS A 31 8.46 9.36 14.95
C HIS A 31 9.97 9.58 15.15
N PRO A 32 10.42 10.74 15.67
CA PRO A 32 11.84 11.08 15.78
C PRO A 32 12.62 10.17 16.74
N PHE A 33 11.95 9.53 17.70
CA PHE A 33 12.58 8.55 18.58
C PHE A 33 12.89 7.22 17.88
N ILE A 34 12.17 6.89 16.80
CA ILE A 34 12.36 5.66 16.03
C ILE A 34 13.20 5.92 14.77
N ASN A 35 12.92 7.02 14.07
CA ASN A 35 13.67 7.47 12.90
C ASN A 35 14.19 8.91 13.08
N PRO A 36 15.29 9.12 13.81
CA PRO A 36 15.84 10.46 14.05
C PRO A 36 16.23 11.20 12.77
N SER A 37 16.60 10.45 11.72
CA SER A 37 16.99 11.02 10.43
C SER A 37 15.81 11.60 9.63
N GLY A 38 14.58 11.17 9.92
CA GLY A 38 13.39 11.52 9.14
C GLY A 38 13.41 11.03 7.69
N VAL A 39 14.41 10.24 7.28
CA VAL A 39 14.54 9.77 5.89
C VAL A 39 13.37 8.87 5.53
N VAL A 40 12.70 9.20 4.42
CA VAL A 40 11.62 8.41 3.83
C VAL A 40 12.24 7.48 2.77
N PRO A 41 12.22 6.15 2.94
CA PRO A 41 12.73 5.21 1.94
C PRO A 41 11.97 5.34 0.61
N ILE A 42 12.62 5.05 -0.53
CA ILE A 42 11.98 5.05 -1.85
C ILE A 42 10.84 4.01 -1.90
N GLY A 43 11.06 2.84 -1.28
CA GLY A 43 10.09 1.75 -1.23
C GLY A 43 10.05 0.92 -2.52
N SER A 44 9.22 -0.11 -2.51
CA SER A 44 8.98 -0.98 -3.67
C SER A 44 7.92 -0.37 -4.60
N ASN A 45 8.19 -0.35 -5.92
CA ASN A 45 7.25 0.15 -6.93
C ASN A 45 6.16 -0.90 -7.25
N ILE A 46 5.31 -1.19 -6.27
CA ILE A 46 4.23 -2.18 -6.43
C ILE A 46 3.03 -1.52 -7.11
N ASP A 47 2.63 -2.10 -8.24
CA ASP A 47 1.32 -1.83 -8.84
C ASP A 47 0.26 -2.76 -8.21
N TYR A 48 -0.57 -2.18 -7.33
CA TYR A 48 -1.70 -2.89 -6.71
C TYR A 48 -2.90 -3.02 -7.64
N SER A 49 -2.94 -2.28 -8.74
CA SER A 49 -3.96 -2.38 -9.79
C SER A 49 -3.65 -3.48 -10.81
N ALA A 50 -2.43 -4.02 -10.79
CA ALA A 50 -2.07 -5.16 -11.63
C ALA A 50 -2.94 -6.40 -11.31
N PRO A 51 -3.21 -7.29 -12.29
CA PRO A 51 -4.06 -8.45 -12.10
C PRO A 51 -3.69 -9.31 -10.87
N HIS A 52 -4.71 -9.95 -10.29
CA HIS A 52 -4.58 -10.94 -9.21
C HIS A 52 -5.30 -12.24 -9.58
N ASP A 53 -4.96 -13.34 -8.91
CA ASP A 53 -5.47 -14.70 -9.19
C ASP A 53 -6.65 -15.09 -8.29
N ARG A 54 -7.40 -14.13 -7.76
CA ARG A 54 -8.44 -14.40 -6.74
C ARG A 54 -9.77 -14.88 -7.31
N ASP A 55 -10.02 -14.62 -8.59
CA ASP A 55 -11.21 -15.15 -9.28
C ASP A 55 -11.23 -16.68 -9.35
N ARG A 56 -10.08 -17.37 -9.13
CA ARG A 56 -10.04 -18.84 -9.05
C ARG A 56 -10.86 -19.44 -7.90
N PHE A 57 -11.34 -18.60 -6.98
CA PHE A 57 -12.19 -18.98 -5.85
C PHE A 57 -13.65 -18.57 -6.04
N HIS A 58 -13.96 -17.85 -7.12
CA HIS A 58 -15.32 -17.50 -7.50
C HIS A 58 -15.83 -18.59 -8.48
N ASN A 59 -16.97 -19.20 -8.16
CA ASN A 59 -17.60 -20.25 -8.98
C ASN A 59 -18.34 -19.67 -10.18
#